data_AF-A0A177CSR9-F1
#
_entry.id   AF-A0A177CSR9-F1
#
_cell.length_a   1.000
_cell.length_b   1.000
_cell.length_c   1.000
_cell.angle_alpha   90.00
_cell.angle_beta   90.00
_cell.angle_gamma   90.00
#
_symmetry.space_group_name_H-M   'P 1'
#
loop_
_entity.id
_entity.type
_entity.pdbx_description
1 polymer ?
#
loop_
_entity_poly.entity_id
_entity_poly.type
_entity_poly.pdbx_seq_one_letter_code
_entity_poly.pdbx_strand_id
1 'polypeptide(L)'
;MSYRIDESVISNFLTNHTHALRLSALPLDPLSRQCPVCRDIYHAQDPAYVHPLLPADTPEYPVQVHNRGPCSHILGRRCIERHVRAGQPWSHSCPLCREVWFPAPNSARTEIVSTLDNVLGALERLEMRDEASSHEIENVEQALENIRELLYSQRWI
;
A
#
# COMPACT_ATOMS: atom_id res chain seq x y z
N MET A 1 8.17 4.62 -15.79
CA MET A 1 8.60 3.79 -14.64
C MET A 1 7.41 2.97 -14.16
N SER A 2 7.55 1.66 -14.05
CA SER A 2 6.45 0.77 -13.67
C SER A 2 6.22 0.85 -12.16
N TYR A 3 5.01 1.19 -11.72
CA TYR A 3 4.59 1.29 -10.32
C TYR A 3 4.39 -0.12 -9.73
N ARG A 4 5.44 -0.95 -9.74
CA ARG A 4 5.33 -2.33 -9.23
C ARG A 4 5.41 -2.34 -7.72
N ILE A 5 4.36 -2.85 -7.09
CA ILE A 5 4.34 -3.18 -5.67
C ILE A 5 5.05 -4.53 -5.51
N ASP A 6 5.89 -4.66 -4.49
CA ASP A 6 6.64 -5.88 -4.24
C ASP A 6 5.70 -7.08 -3.98
N GLU A 7 6.11 -8.25 -4.43
CA GLU A 7 5.37 -9.49 -4.21
C GLU A 7 5.25 -9.82 -2.71
N SER A 8 6.28 -9.52 -1.91
CA SER A 8 6.26 -9.70 -0.45
C SER A 8 5.15 -8.87 0.18
N VAL A 9 5.00 -7.62 -0.27
CA VAL A 9 3.97 -6.68 0.20
C VAL A 9 2.58 -7.15 -0.22
N ILE A 10 2.41 -7.57 -1.48
CA ILE A 10 1.13 -8.09 -1.98
C ILE A 10 0.72 -9.35 -1.19
N SER A 11 1.65 -10.28 -1.00
CA SER A 11 1.39 -11.53 -0.28
C SER A 11 1.06 -11.28 1.19
N ASN A 12 1.81 -10.39 1.85
CA ASN A 12 1.55 -9.98 3.23
C ASN A 12 0.19 -9.29 3.36
N PHE A 13 -0.16 -8.39 2.43
CA PHE A 13 -1.45 -7.70 2.42
C PHE A 13 -2.60 -8.70 2.31
N LEU A 14 -2.57 -9.59 1.31
CA LEU A 14 -3.61 -10.57 1.08
C LEU A 14 -3.74 -11.57 2.25
N THR A 15 -2.63 -11.94 2.88
CA THR A 15 -2.63 -12.91 3.99
C THR A 15 -3.10 -12.29 5.30
N ASN A 16 -2.62 -11.09 5.65
CA ASN A 16 -2.74 -10.54 7.01
C ASN A 16 -3.74 -9.37 7.12
N HIS A 17 -4.22 -8.83 6.00
CA HIS A 17 -5.13 -7.68 5.97
C HIS A 17 -6.41 -7.96 5.21
N THR A 18 -6.63 -9.22 4.83
CA THR A 18 -7.85 -9.63 4.18
C THR A 18 -8.37 -10.91 4.81
N HIS A 19 -9.68 -10.97 5.06
CA HIS A 19 -10.34 -12.11 5.68
C HIS A 19 -11.49 -12.58 4.79
N ALA A 20 -11.50 -13.86 4.44
CA ALA A 20 -12.56 -14.46 3.64
C ALA A 20 -13.88 -14.50 4.43
N LEU A 21 -14.96 -14.01 3.83
CA LEU A 21 -16.28 -14.05 4.44
C LEU A 21 -17.08 -15.26 3.96
N ARG A 22 -17.90 -15.80 4.86
CA ARG A 22 -18.94 -16.75 4.46
C ARG A 22 -20.07 -15.99 3.77
N LEU A 23 -20.70 -16.58 2.76
CA LEU A 23 -21.85 -15.97 2.07
C LEU A 23 -23.01 -15.63 3.03
N SER A 24 -23.16 -16.39 4.11
CA SER A 24 -24.17 -16.13 5.15
C SER A 24 -23.87 -14.91 6.02
N ALA A 25 -22.62 -14.42 6.02
CA ALA A 25 -22.21 -13.24 6.77
C ALA A 25 -22.40 -11.94 5.98
N LEU A 26 -22.72 -12.03 4.69
CA LEU A 26 -23.02 -10.87 3.86
C LEU A 26 -24.42 -10.31 4.18
N PRO A 27 -24.64 -8.98 3.98
CA PRO A 27 -25.97 -8.40 4.07
C PRO A 27 -26.98 -9.13 3.18
N LEU A 28 -28.25 -9.14 3.59
CA LEU A 28 -29.34 -9.81 2.87
C LEU A 28 -29.68 -9.16 1.52
N ASP A 29 -29.18 -7.95 1.29
CA ASP A 29 -29.40 -7.20 0.06
C ASP A 29 -28.76 -7.90 -1.16
N PRO A 30 -29.47 -8.04 -2.30
CA PRO A 30 -28.94 -8.70 -3.50
C PRO A 30 -27.66 -8.07 -4.06
N LEU A 31 -27.49 -6.75 -3.97
CA LEU A 31 -26.28 -6.07 -4.47
C LEU A 31 -25.06 -6.38 -3.59
N SER A 32 -25.29 -6.63 -2.30
CA SER A 32 -24.24 -7.03 -1.35
C SER A 32 -23.67 -8.42 -1.63
N ARG A 33 -24.34 -9.22 -2.48
CA ARG A 33 -23.86 -10.53 -2.95
C ARG A 33 -23.02 -10.46 -4.22
N GLN A 34 -22.74 -9.27 -4.73
CA GLN A 34 -21.93 -9.05 -5.92
C GLN A 34 -20.66 -8.28 -5.56
N CYS A 35 -19.58 -8.56 -6.30
CA CYS A 35 -18.37 -7.77 -6.19
C CYS A 35 -18.61 -6.36 -6.74
N PRO A 36 -18.35 -5.29 -5.97
CA PRO A 36 -18.60 -3.93 -6.47
C PRO A 36 -17.63 -3.49 -7.58
N VAL A 37 -16.56 -4.27 -7.83
CA VAL A 37 -15.56 -4.00 -8.87
C VAL A 37 -15.90 -4.68 -10.19
N CYS A 38 -16.08 -6.02 -10.20
CA CYS A 38 -16.37 -6.76 -11.43
C CYS A 38 -17.87 -7.07 -11.64
N ARG A 39 -18.70 -6.91 -10.61
CA ARG A 39 -20.14 -7.25 -10.57
C ARG A 39 -20.45 -8.75 -10.65
N ASP A 40 -19.44 -9.61 -10.56
CA ASP A 40 -19.65 -11.05 -10.44
C ASP A 40 -20.26 -11.40 -9.09
N ILE A 41 -21.08 -12.46 -9.08
CA ILE A 41 -21.70 -12.98 -7.85
C ILE A 41 -20.65 -13.68 -7.02
N TYR A 42 -20.71 -13.50 -5.70
CA TYR A 42 -19.84 -14.19 -4.77
C TYR A 42 -20.19 -15.68 -4.62
N HIS A 43 -19.16 -16.52 -4.64
CA HIS A 43 -19.23 -17.95 -4.36
C HIS A 43 -18.60 -18.26 -3.00
N ALA A 44 -18.85 -19.48 -2.51
CA ALA A 44 -18.17 -19.98 -1.32
C ALA A 44 -16.67 -20.14 -1.61
N GLN A 45 -15.83 -19.78 -0.65
CA GLN A 45 -14.39 -20.02 -0.74
C GLN A 45 -14.11 -21.53 -0.82
N ASP A 46 -13.22 -21.92 -1.74
CA ASP A 46 -12.69 -23.28 -1.78
C ASP A 46 -11.77 -23.51 -0.56
N PRO A 47 -12.08 -24.47 0.35
CA PRO A 47 -11.24 -24.78 1.50
C PRO A 47 -9.84 -25.29 1.12
N ALA A 48 -9.66 -25.83 -0.08
CA ALA A 48 -8.39 -26.34 -0.57
C ALA A 48 -7.46 -25.23 -1.08
N TYR A 49 -7.95 -23.99 -1.19
CA TYR A 49 -7.15 -22.88 -1.70
C TYR A 49 -6.11 -22.42 -0.68
N VAL A 50 -4.83 -22.56 -1.05
CA VAL A 50 -3.68 -22.01 -0.32
C VAL A 50 -3.07 -20.88 -1.18
N HIS A 51 -2.95 -19.70 -0.58
CA HIS A 51 -2.33 -18.51 -1.17
C HIS A 51 -0.91 -18.79 -1.71
N PRO A 52 -0.40 -18.16 -2.79
CA PRO A 52 -0.91 -16.99 -3.52
C PRO A 52 -1.60 -17.25 -4.86
N LEU A 53 -1.48 -18.44 -5.44
CA LEU A 53 -1.85 -18.66 -6.85
C LEU A 53 -3.32 -19.05 -6.98
N LEU A 54 -4.21 -18.08 -7.23
CA LEU A 54 -5.60 -18.38 -7.58
C LEU A 54 -5.70 -18.67 -9.11
N PRO A 55 -6.13 -19.87 -9.52
CA PRO A 55 -6.40 -20.16 -10.93
C PRO A 55 -7.37 -19.16 -11.57
N ALA A 56 -7.22 -18.92 -12.86
CA ALA A 56 -8.07 -17.96 -13.60
C ALA A 56 -9.56 -18.35 -13.58
N ASP A 57 -9.85 -19.64 -13.43
CA ASP A 57 -11.21 -20.20 -13.44
C ASP A 57 -11.83 -20.30 -12.04
N THR A 58 -11.10 -19.89 -10.99
CA THR A 58 -11.67 -19.92 -9.65
C THR A 58 -12.75 -18.85 -9.51
N PRO A 59 -13.95 -19.21 -9.04
CA PRO A 59 -15.02 -18.26 -8.84
C PRO A 59 -14.64 -17.21 -7.77
N GLU A 60 -15.17 -16.00 -7.94
CA GLU A 60 -14.92 -14.89 -7.02
C GLU A 60 -15.59 -15.17 -5.68
N TYR A 61 -14.87 -14.99 -4.57
CA TYR A 61 -15.42 -15.13 -3.21
C TYR A 61 -15.19 -13.85 -2.41
N PRO A 62 -16.05 -13.55 -1.42
CA PRO A 62 -16.04 -12.27 -0.75
C PRO A 62 -14.94 -12.23 0.29
N VAL A 63 -14.21 -11.13 0.29
CA VAL A 63 -13.10 -10.87 1.21
C VAL A 63 -13.27 -9.49 1.79
N GLN A 64 -13.18 -9.39 3.11
CA GLN A 64 -13.21 -8.12 3.83
C GLN A 64 -11.79 -7.64 4.11
N VAL A 65 -11.50 -6.39 3.77
CA VAL A 65 -10.26 -5.73 4.19
C VAL A 65 -10.35 -5.36 5.66
N HIS A 66 -9.30 -5.62 6.43
CA HIS A 66 -9.19 -5.24 7.84
C HIS A 66 -7.79 -4.73 8.19
N ASN A 67 -7.65 -4.07 9.34
CA ASN A 67 -6.38 -3.52 9.84
C ASN A 67 -5.68 -2.56 8.85
N ARG A 68 -6.45 -1.79 8.07
CA ARG A 68 -5.97 -0.77 7.12
C ARG A 68 -6.80 0.50 7.26
N GLY A 69 -6.61 1.17 8.39
CA GLY A 69 -7.39 2.37 8.75
C GLY A 69 -8.88 2.04 8.95
N PRO A 70 -9.80 2.96 8.58
CA PRO A 70 -11.24 2.76 8.67
C PRO A 70 -11.82 1.86 7.56
N CYS A 71 -10.99 1.31 6.66
CA CYS A 71 -11.46 0.50 5.55
C CYS A 71 -11.94 -0.88 6.03
N SER A 72 -13.25 -1.14 5.88
CA SER A 72 -13.91 -2.42 6.15
C SER A 72 -14.65 -2.99 4.93
N HIS A 73 -14.28 -2.53 3.72
CA HIS A 73 -14.95 -2.88 2.47
C HIS A 73 -14.81 -4.36 2.12
N ILE A 74 -15.90 -4.90 1.57
CA ILE A 74 -15.99 -6.27 1.05
C ILE A 74 -15.82 -6.21 -0.46
N LEU A 75 -14.84 -6.96 -0.95
CA LEU A 75 -14.46 -7.02 -2.35
C LEU A 75 -14.23 -8.49 -2.74
N GLY A 76 -14.21 -8.76 -4.03
CA GLY A 76 -13.77 -10.04 -4.54
C GLY A 76 -12.27 -10.28 -4.32
N ARG A 77 -11.88 -11.47 -3.87
CA ARG A 77 -10.48 -11.87 -3.71
C ARG A 77 -9.65 -11.60 -4.97
N ARG A 78 -10.15 -11.93 -6.16
CA ARG A 78 -9.46 -11.73 -7.44
C ARG A 78 -9.38 -10.27 -7.80
N CYS A 79 -10.46 -9.53 -7.57
CA CYS A 79 -10.49 -8.09 -7.81
C CYS A 79 -9.46 -7.34 -6.96
N ILE A 80 -9.35 -7.66 -5.67
CA ILE A 80 -8.31 -7.09 -4.78
C ILE A 80 -6.92 -7.41 -5.35
N GLU A 81 -6.62 -8.68 -5.62
CA GLU A 81 -5.29 -9.07 -6.10
C GLU A 81 -4.94 -8.46 -7.45
N ARG A 82 -5.88 -8.47 -8.41
CA ARG A 82 -5.69 -7.84 -9.71
C ARG A 82 -5.45 -6.34 -9.55
N HIS A 83 -6.19 -5.68 -8.65
CA HIS A 83 -6.03 -4.25 -8.38
C HIS A 83 -4.64 -3.92 -7.84
N VAL A 84 -4.15 -4.65 -6.83
CA VAL A 84 -2.80 -4.42 -6.28
C VAL A 84 -1.70 -4.81 -7.28
N ARG A 85 -1.89 -5.87 -8.07
CA ARG A 85 -0.92 -6.31 -9.10
C ARG A 85 -0.91 -5.44 -10.35
N ALA A 86 -1.95 -4.65 -10.61
CA ALA A 86 -2.04 -3.79 -11.80
C ALA A 86 -0.93 -2.73 -11.85
N GLY A 87 -0.29 -2.44 -10.71
CA GLY A 87 0.84 -1.52 -10.62
C GLY A 87 0.50 -0.13 -11.12
N GLN A 88 -0.74 0.31 -10.89
CA GLN A 88 -1.20 1.66 -11.21
C GLN A 88 -0.93 2.59 -10.02
N PRO A 89 -0.89 3.91 -10.23
CA PRO A 89 -0.68 4.88 -9.15
C PRO A 89 -1.68 4.73 -8.00
N TRP A 90 -2.89 4.19 -8.24
CA TRP A 90 -3.93 3.97 -7.23
C TRP A 90 -4.04 2.52 -6.72
N SER A 91 -3.19 1.61 -7.21
CA SER A 91 -3.19 0.17 -6.82
C SER A 91 -2.89 -0.07 -5.34
N HIS A 92 -2.38 0.94 -4.64
CA HIS A 92 -2.04 0.90 -3.22
C HIS A 92 -3.17 1.39 -2.29
N SER A 93 -4.36 1.61 -2.84
CA SER A 93 -5.52 2.16 -2.11
C SER A 93 -6.81 1.39 -2.41
N CYS A 94 -7.80 1.52 -1.53
CA CYS A 94 -9.11 0.90 -1.71
C CYS A 94 -9.83 1.45 -2.94
N PRO A 95 -10.35 0.61 -3.85
CA PRO A 95 -11.10 1.09 -5.02
C PRO A 95 -12.46 1.75 -4.65
N LEU A 96 -12.94 1.56 -3.41
CA LEU A 96 -14.24 2.10 -2.96
C LEU A 96 -14.09 3.38 -2.14
N CYS A 97 -13.31 3.35 -1.05
CA CYS A 97 -13.12 4.53 -0.20
C CYS A 97 -11.81 5.28 -0.38
N ARG A 98 -10.91 4.79 -1.24
CA ARG A 98 -9.57 5.37 -1.48
C ARG A 98 -8.65 5.39 -0.25
N GLU A 99 -9.02 4.70 0.82
CA GLU A 99 -8.14 4.49 1.97
C GLU A 99 -6.84 3.81 1.52
N VAL A 100 -5.72 4.31 1.99
CA VAL A 100 -4.40 3.79 1.60
C VAL A 100 -4.16 2.46 2.32
N TRP A 101 -3.95 1.39 1.54
CA TRP A 101 -3.68 0.07 2.08
C TRP A 101 -2.21 -0.10 2.41
N PHE A 102 -1.30 0.39 1.58
CA PHE A 102 0.13 0.39 1.86
C PHE A 102 0.78 1.60 1.19
N PRO A 103 1.97 2.02 1.64
CA PRO A 103 2.63 3.18 1.09
C PRO A 103 2.81 3.06 -0.43
N ALA A 104 2.65 4.17 -1.14
CA ALA A 104 2.88 4.17 -2.58
C ALA A 104 4.32 3.71 -2.89
N PRO A 105 4.58 2.95 -3.97
CA PRO A 105 5.90 2.42 -4.34
C PRO A 105 7.05 3.44 -4.49
N ASN A 106 6.80 4.74 -4.28
CA ASN A 106 7.80 5.79 -4.29
C ASN A 106 7.64 6.78 -3.13
N SER A 107 6.80 6.52 -2.12
CA SER A 107 6.58 7.49 -1.03
C SER A 107 7.88 7.81 -0.30
N ALA A 108 8.69 6.80 0.02
CA ALA A 108 10.01 6.98 0.62
C ALA A 108 10.97 7.70 -0.33
N ARG A 109 10.88 7.46 -1.65
CA ARG A 109 11.70 8.20 -2.63
C ARG A 109 11.31 9.66 -2.68
N THR A 110 10.03 9.99 -2.67
CA THR A 110 9.54 11.37 -2.60
C THR A 110 9.97 12.03 -1.30
N GLU A 111 9.92 11.30 -0.19
CA GLU A 111 10.36 11.78 1.12
C GLU A 111 11.87 12.02 1.17
N ILE A 112 12.68 11.11 0.61
CA ILE A 112 14.13 11.27 0.46
C ILE A 112 14.43 12.48 -0.44
N VAL A 113 13.75 12.63 -1.58
CA VAL A 113 13.94 13.78 -2.47
C VAL A 113 13.61 15.09 -1.76
N SER A 114 12.48 15.17 -1.07
CA SER A 114 12.13 16.36 -0.29
C SER A 114 13.16 16.64 0.82
N THR A 115 13.70 15.61 1.45
CA THR A 115 14.74 15.77 2.48
C THR A 115 16.05 16.25 1.87
N LEU A 116 16.43 15.76 0.69
CA LEU A 116 17.60 16.24 -0.06
C LEU A 116 17.46 17.69 -0.49
N ASP A 117 16.28 18.12 -0.96
CA ASP A 117 16.04 19.52 -1.31
C ASP A 117 16.21 20.45 -0.09
N ASN A 118 15.77 20.01 1.09
CA ASN A 118 15.99 20.75 2.34
C ASN A 118 17.48 20.86 2.70
N VAL A 119 18.25 19.77 2.52
CA VAL A 119 19.71 19.77 2.75
C VAL A 119 20.42 20.71 1.79
N LEU A 120 20.10 20.66 0.50
CA LEU A 120 20.70 21.53 -0.51
C LEU A 120 20.43 23.01 -0.20
N GLY A 121 19.20 23.35 0.19
CA GLY A 121 18.88 24.71 0.62
C GLY A 121 19.60 25.16 1.90
N ALA A 122 19.86 24.24 2.85
CA ALA A 122 20.65 24.55 4.04
C ALA A 122 22.13 24.79 3.73
N LEU A 123 22.70 23.98 2.82
CA LEU A 123 24.08 24.15 2.34
C LEU A 123 24.28 25.46 1.58
N GLU A 124 23.33 25.86 0.74
CA GLU A 124 23.36 27.16 0.05
C GLU A 124 23.35 28.34 1.03
N ARG A 125 22.61 28.23 2.14
CA ARG A 125 22.60 29.25 3.21
C ARG A 125 23.90 29.29 4.01
N LEU A 126 24.59 28.15 4.14
CA LEU A 126 25.88 28.03 4.80
C LEU A 126 27.01 28.67 3.98
N GLU A 127 27.03 28.49 2.66
CA GLU A 127 28.01 29.15 1.78
C GLU A 127 27.95 30.69 1.85
N MET A 128 26.81 31.25 2.27
CA MET A 128 26.57 32.69 2.33
C MET A 128 26.85 33.33 3.70
N ARG A 129 27.18 32.57 4.76
CA ARG A 129 27.43 33.08 6.13
C ARG A 129 28.58 32.38 6.84
N ASP A 130 29.57 33.15 7.30
CA ASP A 130 30.82 32.59 7.83
C ASP A 130 30.82 32.35 9.37
N GLU A 131 29.90 32.94 10.15
CA GLU A 131 30.01 32.91 11.64
C GLU A 131 28.75 32.47 12.43
N ALA A 132 27.66 32.06 11.78
CA ALA A 132 26.42 31.66 12.47
C ALA A 132 25.83 30.32 11.96
N SER A 133 26.72 29.38 11.65
CA SER A 133 26.46 28.21 10.81
C SER A 133 26.10 26.92 11.56
N SER A 134 26.24 26.90 12.90
CA SER A 134 26.02 25.69 13.70
C SER A 134 24.61 25.10 13.56
N HIS A 135 23.57 25.96 13.53
CA HIS A 135 22.19 25.48 13.40
C HIS A 135 21.91 24.88 12.01
N GLU A 136 22.49 25.42 10.94
CA GLU A 136 22.27 24.88 9.60
C GLU A 136 23.06 23.56 9.41
N ILE A 137 24.23 23.43 10.04
CA ILE A 137 24.98 22.16 10.08
C ILE A 137 24.17 21.09 10.83
N GLU A 138 23.63 21.40 12.02
CA GLU A 138 22.77 20.48 12.77
C GLU A 138 21.52 20.05 11.97
N ASN A 139 20.90 20.99 11.23
CA ASN A 139 19.78 20.67 10.35
C ASN A 139 20.18 19.69 9.23
N VAL A 140 21.36 19.88 8.62
CA VAL A 140 21.88 18.99 7.58
C VAL A 140 22.18 17.60 8.14
N GLU A 141 22.84 17.51 9.29
CA GLU A 141 23.15 16.23 9.95
C GLU A 141 21.88 15.45 10.29
N GLN A 142 20.88 16.12 10.87
CA GLN A 142 19.60 15.50 11.21
C GLN A 142 18.84 15.01 9.96
N ALA A 143 18.86 15.79 8.87
CA ALA A 143 18.23 15.41 7.62
C ALA A 143 18.93 14.21 6.95
N LEU A 144 20.26 14.14 7.03
CA LEU A 144 21.03 13.00 6.53
C LEU A 144 20.76 11.71 7.32
N GLU A 145 20.63 11.80 8.64
CA GLU A 145 20.28 10.63 9.47
C GLU A 145 18.85 10.14 9.17
N ASN A 146 17.90 11.06 8.93
CA ASN A 146 16.55 10.69 8.50
C ASN A 146 16.55 9.97 7.13
N ILE A 147 17.34 10.46 6.16
CA ILE A 147 17.50 9.78 4.85
C ILE A 147 18.08 8.38 5.06
N ARG A 148 19.10 8.25 5.92
CA ARG A 148 19.74 6.98 6.22
C ARG A 148 18.75 5.98 6.82
N GLU A 149 17.97 6.37 7.81
CA GLU A 149 16.92 5.53 8.41
C GLU A 149 15.85 5.12 7.39
N LEU A 150 15.40 6.05 6.53
CA LEU A 150 14.45 5.74 5.46
C LEU A 150 15.02 4.69 4.49
N LEU A 151 16.28 4.82 4.08
CA LEU A 151 16.95 3.86 3.21
C LEU A 151 17.15 2.48 3.87
N TYR A 152 17.44 2.44 5.18
CA TYR A 152 17.61 1.16 5.89
C TYR A 152 16.28 0.46 6.21
N SER A 153 15.21 1.20 6.50
CA SER A 153 13.89 0.62 6.74
C SER A 153 13.33 -0.11 5.51
N GLN A 154 13.73 0.30 4.30
CA GLN A 154 13.40 -0.38 3.05
C GLN A 154 14.20 -1.65 2.79
N ARG A 155 15.27 -1.92 3.53
CA ARG A 155 16.12 -3.11 3.32
C ARG A 155 15.54 -4.39 3.94
N TRP A 156 14.55 -4.27 4.82
CA TRP A 156 13.95 -5.38 5.57
C TRP A 156 12.48 -5.67 5.21
N ILE A 157 12.00 -5.13 4.09
CA ILE A 157 10.70 -5.44 3.46
C ILE A 157 10.96 -6.24 2.18
#